data_AF-A0A396GHY5-F1
#
_entry.id   AF-A0A396GHY5-F1
#
_cell.length_a   1.000
_cell.length_b   1.000
_cell.length_c   1.000
_cell.angle_alpha   90.00
_cell.angle_beta   90.00
_cell.angle_gamma   90.00
#
_symmetry.space_group_name_H-M   'P 1'
#
loop_
_entity.id
_entity.type
_entity.pdbx_description
1 polymer ?
#
loop_
_entity_poly.entity_id
_entity_poly.type
_entity_poly.pdbx_seq_one_letter_code
_entity_poly.pdbx_strand_id
1 'polypeptide(L)'
;MLPCIIIYTRMMIMLPHFLTILLGVLTILASIQPQDQSDLFMRIFKNKSGFISLDCGQHEDVKYSGLRTGVNYISDAKFIHTGVNKRIAPPPIIPQELQHVRSFPSGVRNCYRINVTSGTKYLIRASFYYGNYDNLNQPPEFDLHFGANVWETVKFTNVSGITLKEIIYTPSQDHIQPCLVNIGKGTPFISVLELRTLTNSNYVTYSPDLVLSLFKRCDLGSITNREYRYKDDVYDRIWSPCELSSDWRQLTTSFNINDLFQNEYSPPEIVMSTAVATVNASAPLQIQWNADNVNEQYYYYLHFKEVEKLAGNETRAFHITSNITINDKFLNRPEIHIYRKVSTISSATPLVGATRYQISLSKTKNSTLPPILNAFEIYMSKDFSQSETQQDDVNAITNIKDAYVVARNWQGDPCGPVNYMWEGLNCSIDGYSIPRITSLDLSSSGLKGHISYSISKLTILQYLDLSNNSLNGPLPDFLTQMRSLKVLDVRKNKLSGLVPTELLERCETGSLSLRVDDNPDLCMTKSCRMKKLSFLFTKRDKAQSGKKNLIIPIALIIILLFSLGFCIFNGQKET
;
A
#
# COMPACT_ATOMS: atom_id res chain seq x y z
N MET A 1 8.62 -4.00 -68.51
CA MET A 1 9.54 -4.39 -67.42
C MET A 1 10.11 -3.15 -66.72
N LEU A 2 9.26 -2.22 -66.26
CA LEU A 2 9.68 -0.99 -65.57
C LEU A 2 8.83 -0.56 -64.33
N PRO A 3 7.68 -1.18 -63.95
CA PRO A 3 6.99 -0.80 -62.71
C PRO A 3 7.32 -1.66 -61.48
N CYS A 4 7.98 -2.83 -61.62
CA CYS A 4 8.32 -3.69 -60.47
C CYS A 4 9.62 -3.32 -59.75
N ILE A 5 10.54 -2.60 -60.39
CA ILE A 5 11.85 -2.26 -59.80
C ILE A 5 11.70 -1.12 -58.77
N ILE A 6 10.79 -0.16 -58.99
CA ILE A 6 10.60 1.00 -58.10
C ILE A 6 9.96 0.60 -56.75
N ILE A 7 9.14 -0.45 -56.72
CA ILE A 7 8.51 -0.96 -55.48
C ILE A 7 9.54 -1.70 -54.62
N TYR A 8 10.45 -2.47 -55.25
CA TYR A 8 11.48 -3.24 -54.55
C TYR A 8 12.54 -2.32 -53.90
N THR A 9 12.93 -1.24 -54.58
CA THR A 9 13.90 -0.28 -54.02
C THR A 9 13.32 0.55 -52.87
N ARG A 10 12.01 0.85 -52.88
CA ARG A 10 11.35 1.54 -51.75
C ARG A 10 11.15 0.63 -50.53
N MET A 11 10.89 -0.67 -50.71
CA MET A 11 10.79 -1.62 -49.59
C MET A 11 12.13 -1.87 -48.90
N MET A 12 13.25 -1.94 -49.64
CA MET A 12 14.57 -2.16 -49.03
C MET A 12 15.12 -0.96 -48.24
N ILE A 13 14.63 0.25 -48.50
CA ILE A 13 15.03 1.46 -47.76
C ILE A 13 14.18 1.64 -46.49
N MET A 14 12.94 1.13 -46.46
CA MET A 14 12.05 1.24 -45.29
C MET A 14 12.24 0.14 -44.25
N LEU A 15 12.72 -1.05 -44.64
CA LEU A 15 12.94 -2.17 -43.73
C LEU A 15 13.93 -1.89 -42.58
N PRO A 16 15.12 -1.27 -42.82
CA PRO A 16 16.06 -0.98 -41.73
C PRO A 16 15.56 0.12 -40.78
N HIS A 17 14.75 1.08 -41.27
CA HIS A 17 14.12 2.09 -40.42
C HIS A 17 12.99 1.52 -39.57
N PHE A 18 12.22 0.55 -40.11
CA PHE A 18 11.20 -0.14 -39.33
C PHE A 18 11.83 -1.02 -38.25
N LEU A 19 12.97 -1.66 -38.55
CA LEU A 19 13.70 -2.50 -37.61
C LEU A 19 14.35 -1.68 -36.48
N THR A 20 14.88 -0.49 -36.76
CA THR A 20 15.44 0.40 -35.73
C THR A 20 14.37 1.05 -34.86
N ILE A 21 13.19 1.37 -35.42
CA ILE A 21 12.05 1.83 -34.62
C ILE A 21 11.51 0.69 -33.75
N LEU A 22 11.43 -0.54 -34.27
CA LEU A 22 10.98 -1.71 -33.50
C LEU A 22 11.98 -2.06 -32.38
N LEU A 23 13.28 -2.03 -32.65
CA LEU A 23 14.32 -2.19 -31.62
C LEU A 23 14.30 -1.05 -30.60
N GLY A 24 14.04 0.19 -31.03
CA GLY A 24 13.87 1.35 -30.15
C GLY A 24 12.65 1.23 -29.24
N VAL A 25 11.52 0.74 -29.75
CA VAL A 25 10.31 0.47 -28.96
C VAL A 25 10.52 -0.72 -28.01
N LEU A 26 11.23 -1.77 -28.45
CA LEU A 26 11.58 -2.92 -27.61
C LEU A 26 12.60 -2.57 -26.51
N THR A 27 13.56 -1.68 -26.76
CA THR A 27 14.49 -1.20 -25.73
C THR A 27 13.84 -0.23 -24.76
N ILE A 28 12.90 0.61 -25.22
CA ILE A 28 12.05 1.43 -24.33
C ILE A 28 11.16 0.52 -23.48
N LEU A 29 10.55 -0.54 -24.03
CA LEU A 29 9.75 -1.51 -23.26
C LEU A 29 10.59 -2.35 -22.28
N ALA A 30 11.86 -2.63 -22.62
CA ALA A 30 12.78 -3.39 -21.78
C ALA A 30 13.47 -2.56 -20.67
N SER A 31 13.32 -1.22 -20.70
CA SER A 31 13.91 -0.31 -19.69
C SER A 31 12.88 0.28 -18.72
N ILE A 32 11.60 -0.08 -18.86
CA ILE A 32 10.54 0.26 -17.90
C ILE A 32 10.68 -0.68 -16.70
N GLN A 33 11.06 -0.15 -15.54
CA GLN A 33 11.04 -0.92 -14.31
C GLN A 33 9.61 -1.41 -14.00
N PRO A 34 9.41 -2.52 -13.28
CA PRO A 34 8.06 -2.99 -12.89
C PRO A 34 7.20 -1.89 -12.22
N GLN A 35 7.87 -0.96 -11.53
CA GLN A 35 7.27 0.22 -10.91
C GLN A 35 6.61 1.17 -11.93
N ASP A 36 7.21 1.39 -13.10
CA ASP A 36 6.74 2.36 -14.11
C ASP A 36 5.51 1.85 -14.89
N GLN A 37 5.35 0.53 -15.04
CA GLN A 37 4.12 -0.04 -15.61
C GLN A 37 2.93 0.10 -14.67
N SER A 38 3.15 0.05 -13.36
CA SER A 38 2.11 0.31 -12.36
C SER A 38 1.66 1.77 -12.39
N ASP A 39 2.56 2.74 -12.56
CA ASP A 39 2.23 4.17 -12.64
C ASP A 39 1.46 4.51 -13.93
N LEU A 40 1.92 3.98 -15.08
CA LEU A 40 1.21 4.16 -16.36
C LEU A 40 -0.18 3.53 -16.33
N PHE A 41 -0.33 2.35 -15.73
CA PHE A 41 -1.62 1.71 -15.50
C PHE A 41 -2.52 2.57 -14.61
N MET A 42 -2.04 3.05 -13.47
CA MET A 42 -2.85 3.88 -12.56
C MET A 42 -3.30 5.21 -13.17
N ARG A 43 -2.49 5.82 -14.04
CA ARG A 43 -2.89 7.02 -14.80
C ARG A 43 -4.03 6.75 -15.79
N ILE A 44 -4.13 5.53 -16.33
CA ILE A 44 -5.18 5.10 -17.25
C ILE A 44 -6.48 4.72 -16.50
N PHE A 45 -6.40 4.25 -15.24
CA PHE A 45 -7.55 3.75 -14.46
C PHE A 45 -8.17 4.75 -13.48
N LYS A 46 -7.61 5.95 -13.30
CA LYS A 46 -8.32 7.03 -12.60
C LYS A 46 -9.60 7.37 -13.38
N ASN A 47 -10.76 7.01 -12.83
CA ASN A 47 -12.05 7.56 -13.26
C ASN A 47 -11.99 9.10 -13.14
N LYS A 48 -12.96 9.85 -13.71
CA LYS A 48 -13.06 11.31 -13.50
C LYS A 48 -13.01 11.73 -12.01
N SER A 49 -13.29 10.80 -11.08
CA SER A 49 -13.19 10.97 -9.62
C SER A 49 -11.84 10.62 -8.97
N GLY A 50 -10.92 9.93 -9.66
CA GLY A 50 -9.62 9.53 -9.08
C GLY A 50 -9.65 8.36 -8.08
N PHE A 51 -10.73 7.57 -8.04
CA PHE A 51 -10.90 6.43 -7.12
C PHE A 51 -10.02 5.22 -7.46
N ILE A 52 -9.64 4.47 -6.43
CA ILE A 52 -8.97 3.17 -6.54
C ILE A 52 -9.84 2.15 -5.80
N SER A 53 -10.15 1.02 -6.44
CA SER A 53 -10.94 -0.05 -5.82
C SER A 53 -10.39 -1.40 -6.24
N LEU A 54 -9.89 -2.15 -5.26
CA LEU A 54 -9.26 -3.45 -5.45
C LEU A 54 -10.20 -4.55 -4.94
N ASP A 55 -10.54 -5.50 -5.81
CA ASP A 55 -11.19 -6.77 -5.48
C ASP A 55 -10.10 -7.80 -5.15
N CYS A 56 -9.95 -8.12 -3.86
CA CYS A 56 -8.81 -8.87 -3.34
C CYS A 56 -9.00 -10.37 -3.52
N GLY A 57 -8.00 -11.03 -4.12
CA GLY A 57 -8.07 -12.46 -4.41
C GLY A 57 -8.79 -12.81 -5.72
N GLN A 58 -9.13 -11.78 -6.51
CA GLN A 58 -9.63 -11.93 -7.86
C GLN A 58 -8.51 -12.25 -8.87
N HIS A 59 -8.85 -12.88 -10.00
CA HIS A 59 -7.89 -13.16 -11.08
C HIS A 59 -7.34 -11.87 -11.73
N GLU A 60 -6.05 -11.85 -12.09
CA GLU A 60 -5.27 -10.63 -12.41
C GLU A 60 -5.90 -9.70 -13.47
N ASP A 61 -6.50 -10.28 -14.52
CA ASP A 61 -7.05 -9.50 -15.63
C ASP A 61 -8.52 -9.06 -15.46
N VAL A 62 -9.14 -9.40 -14.33
CA VAL A 62 -10.56 -9.11 -14.10
C VAL A 62 -10.76 -7.63 -13.80
N LYS A 63 -11.70 -7.04 -14.53
CA LYS A 63 -12.18 -5.66 -14.34
C LYS A 63 -13.68 -5.64 -14.57
N TYR A 64 -14.40 -4.95 -13.69
CA TYR A 64 -15.86 -4.83 -13.82
C TYR A 64 -16.35 -3.59 -13.09
N SER A 65 -17.56 -3.16 -13.42
CA SER A 65 -18.29 -2.15 -12.65
C SER A 65 -19.23 -2.84 -11.69
N GLY A 66 -19.13 -2.54 -10.39
CA GLY A 66 -20.02 -3.09 -9.37
C GLY A 66 -21.47 -2.77 -9.70
N LEU A 67 -22.34 -3.79 -9.69
CA LEU A 67 -23.73 -3.65 -10.16
C LEU A 67 -24.53 -2.60 -9.37
N ARG A 68 -24.33 -2.54 -8.05
CA ARG A 68 -25.05 -1.63 -7.16
C ARG A 68 -24.54 -0.19 -7.30
N THR A 69 -23.23 -0.01 -7.20
CA THR A 69 -22.60 1.31 -7.10
C THR A 69 -22.18 1.89 -8.44
N GLY A 70 -21.87 1.06 -9.43
CA GLY A 70 -21.21 1.49 -10.67
C GLY A 70 -19.73 1.81 -10.50
N VAL A 71 -19.14 1.55 -9.33
CA VAL A 71 -17.69 1.71 -9.09
C VAL A 71 -16.93 0.66 -9.88
N ASN A 72 -15.84 1.05 -10.54
CA ASN A 72 -14.98 0.10 -11.23
C ASN A 72 -14.02 -0.57 -10.24
N TYR A 73 -13.99 -1.91 -10.26
CA TYR A 73 -13.06 -2.74 -9.51
C TYR A 73 -12.03 -3.39 -10.44
N ILE A 74 -10.82 -3.55 -9.93
CA ILE A 74 -9.72 -4.28 -10.57
C ILE A 74 -9.16 -5.30 -9.58
N SER A 75 -8.50 -6.35 -10.08
CA SER A 75 -7.78 -7.29 -9.23
C SER A 75 -6.64 -6.63 -8.45
N ASP A 76 -6.39 -7.13 -7.25
CA ASP A 76 -5.32 -6.69 -6.37
C ASP A 76 -3.94 -7.30 -6.71
N ALA A 77 -3.86 -8.22 -7.68
CA ALA A 77 -2.67 -9.02 -7.98
C ALA A 77 -1.39 -8.23 -8.27
N LYS A 78 -1.50 -7.00 -8.80
CA LYS A 78 -0.35 -6.13 -9.11
C LYS A 78 0.17 -5.34 -7.92
N PHE A 79 -0.57 -5.33 -6.81
CA PHE A 79 -0.31 -4.49 -5.64
C PHE A 79 0.25 -5.29 -4.47
N ILE A 80 0.31 -6.62 -4.58
CA ILE A 80 0.83 -7.52 -3.54
C ILE A 80 1.36 -8.81 -4.17
N HIS A 81 2.47 -9.32 -3.65
CA HIS A 81 3.13 -10.53 -4.17
C HIS A 81 2.94 -11.77 -3.29
N THR A 82 2.26 -11.63 -2.15
CA THR A 82 2.02 -12.70 -1.19
C THR A 82 0.53 -13.05 -1.09
N GLY A 83 0.24 -14.14 -0.38
CA GLY A 83 -1.12 -14.62 -0.16
C GLY A 83 -1.64 -15.53 -1.28
N VAL A 84 -2.80 -16.11 -1.01
CA VAL A 84 -3.49 -17.06 -1.89
C VAL A 84 -4.91 -16.57 -2.16
N ASN A 85 -5.34 -16.72 -3.41
CA ASN A 85 -6.69 -16.36 -3.83
C ASN A 85 -7.68 -17.44 -3.34
N LYS A 86 -8.78 -17.02 -2.73
CA LYS A 86 -9.86 -17.89 -2.29
C LYS A 86 -11.19 -17.35 -2.77
N ARG A 87 -12.10 -18.27 -3.10
CA ARG A 87 -13.48 -17.97 -3.47
C ARG A 87 -14.40 -18.49 -2.39
N ILE A 88 -15.39 -17.67 -2.02
CA ILE A 88 -16.39 -18.05 -1.03
C ILE A 88 -17.48 -18.86 -1.71
N ALA A 89 -17.84 -20.02 -1.15
CA ALA A 89 -18.90 -20.89 -1.65
C ALA A 89 -20.31 -20.31 -1.33
N PRO A 90 -21.32 -20.44 -2.21
CA PRO A 90 -22.62 -19.76 -2.04
C PRO A 90 -23.64 -20.51 -1.14
N PRO A 91 -24.71 -19.86 -0.59
CA PRO A 91 -25.09 -18.43 -0.67
C PRO A 91 -25.15 -17.69 0.70
N PRO A 92 -24.93 -16.35 0.71
CA PRO A 92 -25.99 -15.36 0.44
C PRO A 92 -25.75 -14.51 -0.83
N ILE A 93 -26.74 -13.69 -1.23
CA ILE A 93 -26.61 -12.63 -2.25
C ILE A 93 -25.62 -11.58 -1.74
N ILE A 94 -24.33 -11.86 -1.87
CA ILE A 94 -23.26 -10.93 -1.52
C ILE A 94 -22.82 -10.15 -2.77
N PRO A 95 -22.47 -8.86 -2.61
CA PRO A 95 -21.86 -8.08 -3.68
C PRO A 95 -20.69 -8.82 -4.34
N GLN A 96 -20.50 -8.61 -5.63
CA GLN A 96 -19.50 -9.30 -6.44
C GLN A 96 -18.09 -9.13 -5.87
N GLU A 97 -17.79 -7.94 -5.37
CA GLU A 97 -16.53 -7.55 -4.74
C GLU A 97 -16.25 -8.26 -3.41
N LEU A 98 -17.24 -8.95 -2.82
CA LEU A 98 -17.08 -9.72 -1.57
C LEU A 98 -17.04 -11.24 -1.81
N GLN A 99 -17.07 -11.70 -3.07
CA GLN A 99 -17.09 -13.13 -3.39
C GLN A 99 -15.70 -13.78 -3.35
N HIS A 100 -14.66 -12.97 -3.40
CA HIS A 100 -13.27 -13.40 -3.35
C HIS A 100 -12.58 -12.78 -2.15
N VAL A 101 -11.55 -13.48 -1.66
CA VAL A 101 -10.65 -12.96 -0.65
C VAL A 101 -9.22 -13.32 -1.01
N ARG A 102 -8.29 -12.41 -0.71
CA ARG A 102 -6.88 -12.77 -0.59
C ARG A 102 -6.59 -13.19 0.84
N SER A 103 -6.14 -14.42 1.02
CA SER A 103 -5.82 -15.03 2.31
C SER A 103 -4.29 -15.13 2.49
N PHE A 104 -3.78 -14.92 3.71
CA PHE A 104 -2.35 -14.87 4.00
C PHE A 104 -1.92 -15.96 4.99
N PRO A 105 -1.87 -17.25 4.58
CA PRO A 105 -1.53 -18.36 5.47
C PRO A 105 -0.04 -18.40 5.85
N SER A 106 0.81 -17.68 5.11
CA SER A 106 2.26 -17.62 5.32
C SER A 106 2.73 -16.19 5.54
N GLY A 107 3.79 -16.05 6.32
CA GLY A 107 4.37 -14.75 6.66
C GLY A 107 3.62 -14.07 7.80
N VAL A 108 4.37 -13.35 8.64
CA VAL A 108 3.81 -12.65 9.80
C VAL A 108 3.14 -11.35 9.37
N ARG A 109 3.67 -10.67 8.35
CA ARG A 109 3.20 -9.38 7.86
C ARG A 109 3.15 -9.39 6.34
N ASN A 110 1.99 -9.03 5.78
CA ASN A 110 1.73 -9.04 4.34
C ASN A 110 1.23 -7.67 3.92
N CYS A 111 1.96 -7.00 3.03
CA CYS A 111 1.74 -5.59 2.75
C CYS A 111 1.44 -5.35 1.28
N TYR A 112 0.41 -4.54 1.04
CA TYR A 112 0.15 -3.95 -0.25
C TYR A 112 1.12 -2.79 -0.50
N ARG A 113 1.37 -2.50 -1.77
CA ARG A 113 2.01 -1.26 -2.21
C ARG A 113 1.12 -0.63 -3.27
N ILE A 114 0.52 0.51 -2.93
CA ILE A 114 -0.46 1.17 -3.79
C ILE A 114 0.02 2.59 -4.06
N ASN A 115 0.16 2.93 -5.34
CA ASN A 115 0.56 4.27 -5.75
C ASN A 115 -0.60 5.24 -5.53
N VAL A 116 -0.29 6.39 -4.93
CA VAL A 116 -1.22 7.48 -4.64
C VAL A 116 -0.53 8.81 -4.94
N THR A 117 -1.27 9.90 -4.89
CA THR A 117 -0.69 11.24 -4.97
C THR A 117 -0.45 11.75 -3.55
N SER A 118 0.82 12.04 -3.22
CA SER A 118 1.20 12.66 -1.94
C SER A 118 0.44 13.97 -1.69
N GLY A 119 0.18 14.28 -0.42
CA GLY A 119 -0.56 15.47 0.00
C GLY A 119 -2.07 15.47 -0.34
N THR A 120 -2.56 14.47 -1.06
CA THR A 120 -3.99 14.32 -1.36
C THR A 120 -4.68 13.62 -0.20
N LYS A 121 -5.78 14.16 0.33
CA LYS A 121 -6.56 13.52 1.39
C LYS A 121 -7.37 12.36 0.83
N TYR A 122 -7.24 11.17 1.42
CA TYR A 122 -7.99 9.98 1.04
C TYR A 122 -8.86 9.49 2.19
N LEU A 123 -10.09 9.09 1.89
CA LEU A 123 -10.83 8.11 2.66
C LEU A 123 -10.42 6.72 2.15
N ILE A 124 -9.85 5.91 3.04
CA ILE A 124 -9.32 4.58 2.75
C ILE A 124 -10.15 3.57 3.53
N ARG A 125 -10.68 2.57 2.84
CA ARG A 125 -11.57 1.55 3.41
C ARG A 125 -11.09 0.16 3.08
N ALA A 126 -10.92 -0.66 4.11
CA ALA A 126 -10.69 -2.10 4.00
C ALA A 126 -11.96 -2.85 4.44
N SER A 127 -12.45 -3.76 3.59
CA SER A 127 -13.63 -4.58 3.87
C SER A 127 -13.27 -6.06 3.94
N PHE A 128 -13.92 -6.74 4.87
CA PHE A 128 -13.66 -8.12 5.21
C PHE A 128 -14.98 -8.88 5.32
N TYR A 129 -15.16 -9.87 4.46
CA TYR A 129 -16.25 -10.83 4.52
C TYR A 129 -15.66 -12.24 4.62
N TYR A 130 -15.74 -12.85 5.80
CA TYR A 130 -15.13 -14.15 6.06
C TYR A 130 -15.83 -15.26 5.27
N GLY A 131 -17.16 -15.33 5.36
CA GLY A 131 -17.98 -16.26 4.57
C GLY A 131 -17.56 -17.73 4.68
N ASN A 132 -16.83 -18.11 5.73
CA ASN A 132 -16.22 -19.43 5.89
C ASN A 132 -15.37 -19.87 4.68
N TYR A 133 -14.61 -18.96 4.08
CA TYR A 133 -13.82 -19.22 2.85
C TYR A 133 -12.82 -20.39 2.99
N ASP A 134 -12.42 -20.73 4.21
CA ASP A 134 -11.45 -21.77 4.56
C ASP A 134 -12.08 -23.05 5.13
N ASN A 135 -13.41 -23.10 5.27
CA ASN A 135 -14.17 -24.20 5.86
C ASN A 135 -13.88 -24.48 7.34
N LEU A 136 -13.27 -23.55 8.09
CA LEU A 136 -12.98 -23.72 9.52
C LEU A 136 -14.10 -23.24 10.43
N ASN A 137 -14.99 -22.38 9.92
CA ASN A 137 -16.08 -21.74 10.64
C ASN A 137 -15.61 -20.97 11.89
N GLN A 138 -14.38 -20.48 11.84
CA GLN A 138 -13.71 -19.77 12.93
C GLN A 138 -13.09 -18.48 12.36
N PRO A 139 -13.82 -17.36 12.41
CA PRO A 139 -13.30 -16.09 11.94
C PRO A 139 -11.99 -15.72 12.66
N PRO A 140 -10.96 -15.29 11.94
CA PRO A 140 -9.66 -14.95 12.53
C PRO A 140 -9.67 -13.58 13.22
N GLU A 141 -8.68 -13.33 14.07
CA GLU A 141 -8.37 -12.01 14.61
C GLU A 141 -6.95 -11.63 14.19
N PHE A 142 -6.77 -10.42 13.66
CA PHE A 142 -5.49 -9.96 13.13
C PHE A 142 -5.40 -8.44 13.13
N ASP A 143 -4.19 -7.89 13.06
CA ASP A 143 -3.99 -6.45 13.05
C ASP A 143 -3.87 -5.91 11.62
N LEU A 144 -4.45 -4.73 11.42
CA LEU A 144 -4.28 -3.92 10.23
C LEU A 144 -3.29 -2.80 10.57
N HIS A 145 -2.27 -2.66 9.74
CA HIS A 145 -1.25 -1.64 9.83
C HIS A 145 -1.27 -0.76 8.59
N PHE A 146 -0.74 0.44 8.73
CA PHE A 146 -0.53 1.37 7.64
C PHE A 146 0.91 1.87 7.71
N GLY A 147 1.77 1.38 6.82
CA GLY A 147 3.22 1.56 6.95
C GLY A 147 3.73 0.94 8.26
N ALA A 148 4.48 1.71 9.03
CA ALA A 148 4.95 1.31 10.38
C ALA A 148 3.88 1.46 11.48
N ASN A 149 2.74 2.11 11.21
CA ASN A 149 1.76 2.45 12.22
C ASN A 149 0.64 1.42 12.34
N VAL A 150 0.10 1.24 13.55
CA VAL A 150 -1.06 0.39 13.80
C VAL A 150 -2.32 1.16 13.43
N TRP A 151 -3.12 0.60 12.54
CA TRP A 151 -4.43 1.15 12.22
C TRP A 151 -5.47 0.61 13.22
N GLU A 152 -5.74 -0.69 13.21
CA GLU A 152 -6.74 -1.31 14.08
C GLU A 152 -6.66 -2.83 14.10
N THR A 153 -7.18 -3.46 15.15
CA THR A 153 -7.42 -4.91 15.16
C THR A 153 -8.74 -5.22 14.46
N VAL A 154 -8.70 -6.17 13.52
CA VAL A 154 -9.87 -6.71 12.83
C VAL A 154 -10.43 -7.86 13.66
N LYS A 155 -11.68 -7.69 14.11
CA LYS A 155 -12.46 -8.68 14.86
C LYS A 155 -13.80 -8.87 14.17
N PHE A 156 -14.26 -10.10 14.08
CA PHE A 156 -15.53 -10.46 13.45
C PHE A 156 -16.53 -10.87 14.52
N THR A 157 -17.77 -10.39 14.39
CA THR A 157 -18.87 -10.76 15.29
C THR A 157 -19.50 -12.09 14.91
N ASN A 158 -19.52 -12.42 13.61
CA ASN A 158 -20.02 -13.68 13.08
C ASN A 158 -19.43 -13.99 11.70
N VAL A 159 -19.77 -15.16 11.17
CA VAL A 159 -19.21 -15.72 9.93
C VAL A 159 -19.68 -14.99 8.66
N SER A 160 -20.88 -14.40 8.70
CA SER A 160 -21.55 -13.76 7.56
C SER A 160 -21.63 -12.24 7.68
N GLY A 161 -20.97 -11.65 8.67
CA GLY A 161 -20.93 -10.22 8.91
C GLY A 161 -19.86 -9.57 8.05
N ILE A 162 -20.18 -8.43 7.44
CA ILE A 162 -19.19 -7.58 6.79
C ILE A 162 -18.53 -6.73 7.89
N THR A 163 -17.22 -6.89 8.03
CA THR A 163 -16.41 -6.02 8.90
C THR A 163 -15.71 -4.99 8.03
N LEU A 164 -15.77 -3.72 8.44
CA LEU A 164 -15.25 -2.59 7.68
C LEU A 164 -14.35 -1.75 8.58
N LYS A 165 -13.19 -1.36 8.06
CA LYS A 165 -12.27 -0.41 8.68
C LYS A 165 -12.06 0.74 7.72
N GLU A 166 -12.23 1.97 8.20
CA GLU A 166 -12.12 3.17 7.38
C GLU A 166 -11.29 4.23 8.10
N ILE A 167 -10.35 4.84 7.37
CA ILE A 167 -9.57 6.00 7.84
C ILE A 167 -9.63 7.13 6.84
N ILE A 168 -9.42 8.35 7.32
CA ILE A 168 -9.08 9.51 6.52
C ILE A 168 -7.60 9.81 6.77
N TYR A 169 -6.81 9.73 5.71
CA TYR A 169 -5.35 9.86 5.75
C TYR A 169 -4.83 10.71 4.60
N THR A 170 -3.81 11.51 4.88
CA THR A 170 -3.09 12.31 3.88
C THR A 170 -1.65 11.79 3.80
N PRO A 171 -1.28 11.01 2.77
CA PRO A 171 0.04 10.42 2.66
C PRO A 171 1.10 11.48 2.37
N SER A 172 2.25 11.37 3.02
CA SER A 172 3.43 12.20 2.75
C SER A 172 4.24 11.70 1.54
N GLN A 173 3.95 10.50 1.04
CA GLN A 173 4.64 9.84 -0.06
C GLN A 173 3.67 9.49 -1.20
N ASP A 174 4.18 9.24 -2.40
CA ASP A 174 3.36 8.84 -3.57
C ASP A 174 2.95 7.36 -3.57
N HIS A 175 2.98 6.73 -2.40
CA HIS A 175 2.48 5.39 -2.19
C HIS A 175 2.01 5.20 -0.75
N ILE A 176 1.21 4.17 -0.54
CA ILE A 176 0.77 3.71 0.78
C ILE A 176 1.02 2.22 0.94
N GLN A 177 1.14 1.77 2.19
CA GLN A 177 1.39 0.37 2.52
C GLN A 177 0.42 -0.19 3.58
N PRO A 178 -0.84 -0.48 3.21
CA PRO A 178 -1.73 -1.26 4.06
C PRO A 178 -1.18 -2.67 4.27
N CYS A 179 -1.05 -3.09 5.53
CA CYS A 179 -0.44 -4.36 5.90
C CYS A 179 -1.35 -5.18 6.81
N LEU A 180 -1.50 -6.47 6.54
CA LEU A 180 -2.18 -7.42 7.40
C LEU A 180 -1.15 -8.19 8.21
N VAL A 181 -1.33 -8.21 9.53
CA VAL A 181 -0.38 -8.77 10.49
C VAL A 181 -1.02 -9.93 11.24
N ASN A 182 -0.42 -11.11 11.10
CA ASN A 182 -0.84 -12.31 11.79
C ASN A 182 -0.38 -12.30 13.25
N ILE A 183 -1.33 -12.24 14.18
CA ILE A 183 -1.08 -12.25 15.64
C ILE A 183 -1.25 -13.65 16.27
N GLY A 184 -1.34 -14.70 15.46
CA GLY A 184 -1.47 -16.09 15.91
C GLY A 184 -2.92 -16.54 16.17
N LYS A 185 -3.92 -15.74 15.81
CA LYS A 185 -5.35 -16.03 16.02
C LYS A 185 -6.11 -16.30 14.71
N GLY A 186 -5.53 -17.14 13.86
CA GLY A 186 -6.07 -17.50 12.55
C GLY A 186 -5.42 -16.75 11.39
N THR A 187 -5.90 -17.01 10.18
CA THR A 187 -5.26 -16.54 8.95
C THR A 187 -5.81 -15.17 8.51
N PRO A 188 -4.98 -14.11 8.45
CA PRO A 188 -5.41 -12.82 7.94
C PRO A 188 -5.91 -12.92 6.50
N PHE A 189 -6.90 -12.11 6.15
CA PHE A 189 -7.42 -12.02 4.79
C PHE A 189 -8.01 -10.64 4.53
N ILE A 190 -8.22 -10.28 3.26
CA ILE A 190 -8.95 -9.08 2.86
C ILE A 190 -9.86 -9.39 1.67
N SER A 191 -11.03 -8.75 1.62
CA SER A 191 -11.97 -8.87 0.50
C SER A 191 -11.85 -7.69 -0.45
N VAL A 192 -11.83 -6.46 0.08
CA VAL A 192 -11.84 -5.23 -0.74
C VAL A 192 -10.97 -4.16 -0.10
N LEU A 193 -10.24 -3.41 -0.94
CA LEU A 193 -9.52 -2.20 -0.53
C LEU A 193 -9.88 -1.02 -1.45
N GLU A 194 -10.39 0.06 -0.88
CA GLU A 194 -10.94 1.21 -1.60
C GLU A 194 -10.32 2.51 -1.12
N LEU A 195 -9.94 3.38 -2.07
CA LEU A 195 -9.48 4.74 -1.81
C LEU A 195 -10.37 5.74 -2.54
N ARG A 196 -10.80 6.77 -1.83
CA ARG A 196 -11.65 7.86 -2.30
C ARG A 196 -10.98 9.19 -2.00
N THR A 197 -10.84 10.04 -3.01
CA THR A 197 -10.27 11.37 -2.84
C THR A 197 -11.26 12.27 -2.11
N LEU A 198 -10.77 13.02 -1.12
CA LEU A 198 -11.53 14.04 -0.41
C LEU A 198 -10.96 15.42 -0.73
N THR A 199 -11.76 16.45 -0.48
CA THR A 199 -11.30 17.85 -0.53
C THR A 199 -10.53 18.20 0.75
N ASN A 200 -9.49 19.03 0.61
CA ASN A 200 -8.63 19.39 1.75
C ASN A 200 -9.38 20.19 2.84
N SER A 201 -10.44 20.90 2.47
CA SER A 201 -11.35 21.62 3.39
C SER A 201 -12.15 20.71 4.32
N ASN A 202 -12.30 19.42 4.00
CA ASN A 202 -13.16 18.52 4.76
C ASN A 202 -12.36 17.83 5.85
N TYR A 203 -12.97 17.59 7.01
CA TYR A 203 -12.36 16.86 8.12
C TYR A 203 -11.01 17.45 8.54
N VAL A 204 -10.95 18.78 8.69
CA VAL A 204 -9.75 19.46 9.20
C VAL A 204 -9.65 19.17 10.70
N THR A 205 -8.52 18.59 11.09
CA THR A 205 -8.17 18.25 12.46
C THR A 205 -7.25 19.30 13.08
N TYR A 206 -7.10 19.24 14.41
CA TYR A 206 -6.21 20.13 15.15
C TYR A 206 -4.74 20.02 14.69
N SER A 207 -4.29 18.80 14.39
CA SER A 207 -2.98 18.54 13.78
C SER A 207 -3.20 18.02 12.35
N PRO A 208 -2.47 18.54 11.33
CA PRO A 208 -2.63 18.10 9.94
C PRO A 208 -2.18 16.65 9.72
N ASP A 209 -1.31 16.12 10.58
CA ASP A 209 -0.79 14.75 10.50
C ASP A 209 -1.69 13.71 11.20
N LEU A 210 -2.77 14.18 11.85
CA LEU A 210 -3.69 13.31 12.57
C LEU A 210 -4.53 12.48 11.61
N VAL A 211 -4.63 11.18 11.91
CA VAL A 211 -5.46 10.26 11.13
C VAL A 211 -6.80 10.09 11.83
N LEU A 212 -7.88 10.16 11.08
CA LEU A 212 -9.22 9.91 11.60
C LEU A 212 -9.66 8.50 11.22
N SER A 213 -9.96 7.66 12.19
CA SER A 213 -10.55 6.33 11.99
C SER A 213 -12.04 6.39 12.24
N LEU A 214 -12.85 5.90 11.30
CA LEU A 214 -14.31 5.92 11.44
C LEU A 214 -14.72 5.07 12.64
N PHE A 215 -15.45 5.68 13.57
CA PHE A 215 -16.10 4.99 14.68
C PHE A 215 -17.56 4.70 14.36
N LYS A 216 -18.30 5.71 13.87
CA LYS A 216 -19.71 5.56 13.51
C LYS A 216 -20.14 6.59 12.47
N ARG A 217 -20.90 6.18 11.45
CA ARG A 217 -21.58 7.08 10.51
C ARG A 217 -23.05 6.68 10.43
N CYS A 218 -23.95 7.61 10.71
CA CYS A 218 -25.38 7.35 10.86
C CYS A 218 -26.23 8.23 9.96
N ASP A 219 -27.08 7.59 9.16
CA ASP A 219 -28.33 8.17 8.66
C ASP A 219 -29.39 8.01 9.76
N LEU A 220 -29.63 9.06 10.53
CA LEU A 220 -30.57 9.00 11.66
C LEU A 220 -32.02 9.03 11.20
N GLY A 221 -32.34 9.75 10.13
CA GLY A 221 -33.71 9.91 9.65
C GLY A 221 -34.22 8.76 8.77
N SER A 222 -33.40 7.74 8.52
CA SER A 222 -33.64 6.70 7.49
C SER A 222 -35.03 6.04 7.58
N ILE A 223 -35.84 6.21 6.54
CA ILE A 223 -37.19 5.60 6.44
C ILE A 223 -37.21 4.31 5.61
N THR A 224 -36.14 4.04 4.85
CA THR A 224 -36.06 2.89 3.93
C THR A 224 -35.29 1.71 4.53
N ASN A 225 -34.57 1.94 5.63
CA ASN A 225 -33.62 1.00 6.23
C ASN A 225 -32.59 0.48 5.20
N ARG A 226 -32.13 1.36 4.31
CA ARG A 226 -31.15 1.05 3.27
C ARG A 226 -29.85 1.81 3.51
N GLU A 227 -28.77 1.21 3.04
CA GLU A 227 -27.46 1.86 2.98
C GLU A 227 -27.31 2.68 1.68
N TYR A 228 -26.75 3.88 1.80
CA TYR A 228 -26.44 4.79 0.69
C TYR A 228 -24.93 5.01 0.56
N ARG A 229 -24.44 5.06 -0.68
CA ARG A 229 -23.01 5.27 -1.00
C ARG A 229 -22.85 5.87 -2.40
N TYR A 230 -21.79 5.53 -3.14
CA TYR A 230 -21.57 6.05 -4.51
C TYR A 230 -22.81 5.99 -5.40
N LYS A 231 -23.02 7.07 -6.17
CA LYS A 231 -24.27 7.57 -6.82
C LYS A 231 -25.06 8.56 -5.97
N ASP A 232 -25.19 8.30 -4.67
CA ASP A 232 -25.86 9.21 -3.74
C ASP A 232 -24.85 10.13 -3.03
N ASP A 233 -23.69 9.59 -2.65
CA ASP A 233 -22.59 10.31 -1.99
C ASP A 233 -21.38 10.44 -2.93
N VAL A 234 -20.96 11.69 -3.16
CA VAL A 234 -19.86 12.03 -4.08
C VAL A 234 -18.49 11.50 -3.63
N TYR A 235 -18.32 11.23 -2.33
CA TYR A 235 -17.10 10.69 -1.75
C TYR A 235 -17.20 9.18 -1.48
N ASP A 236 -18.30 8.52 -1.88
CA ASP A 236 -18.57 7.09 -1.63
C ASP A 236 -18.45 6.70 -0.14
N ARG A 237 -18.83 7.62 0.76
CA ARG A 237 -19.06 7.29 2.16
C ARG A 237 -20.26 6.35 2.27
N ILE A 238 -20.15 5.38 3.18
CA ILE A 238 -21.24 4.44 3.47
C ILE A 238 -22.09 5.01 4.60
N TRP A 239 -23.31 5.45 4.27
CA TRP A 239 -24.32 5.90 5.22
C TRP A 239 -25.27 4.76 5.54
N SER A 240 -25.31 4.37 6.82
CA SER A 240 -26.16 3.27 7.29
C SER A 240 -27.24 3.80 8.24
N PRO A 241 -28.44 3.18 8.23
CA PRO A 241 -29.47 3.48 9.22
C PRO A 241 -28.94 3.14 10.61
N CYS A 242 -29.28 3.97 11.59
CA CYS A 242 -28.93 3.74 12.98
C CYS A 242 -30.16 3.43 13.82
N GLU A 243 -29.95 2.69 14.91
CA GLU A 243 -31.02 2.38 15.87
C GLU A 243 -31.64 3.68 16.39
N LEU A 244 -32.95 3.77 16.23
CA LEU A 244 -33.74 4.90 16.72
C LEU A 244 -34.11 4.65 18.18
N SER A 245 -33.99 5.69 18.99
CA SER A 245 -34.63 5.68 20.31
C SER A 245 -36.15 5.62 20.13
N SER A 246 -36.84 4.85 20.99
CA SER A 246 -38.30 4.79 21.02
C SER A 246 -38.95 6.16 21.21
N ASP A 247 -38.21 7.11 21.81
CA ASP A 247 -38.69 8.45 22.11
C ASP A 247 -38.46 9.43 20.96
N TRP A 248 -38.00 8.95 19.80
CA TRP A 248 -37.76 9.76 18.60
C TRP A 248 -38.83 9.51 17.54
N ARG A 249 -39.19 10.58 16.84
CA ARG A 249 -40.04 10.55 15.65
C ARG A 249 -39.24 11.00 14.44
N GLN A 250 -39.49 10.34 13.31
CA GLN A 250 -38.87 10.70 12.04
C GLN A 250 -39.64 11.85 11.38
N LEU A 251 -38.89 12.72 10.72
CA LEU A 251 -39.38 13.84 9.92
C LEU A 251 -38.88 13.66 8.50
N THR A 252 -39.75 13.91 7.52
CA THR A 252 -39.43 13.73 6.09
C THR A 252 -39.85 14.96 5.31
N THR A 253 -39.07 15.31 4.28
CA THR A 253 -39.43 16.37 3.34
C THR A 253 -39.64 15.80 1.94
N SER A 254 -40.70 16.22 1.25
CA SER A 254 -40.89 15.97 -0.18
C SER A 254 -40.29 17.12 -0.96
N PHE A 255 -39.08 16.95 -1.51
CA PHE A 255 -38.41 18.03 -2.23
C PHE A 255 -37.71 17.58 -3.52
N ASN A 256 -37.52 18.52 -4.46
CA ASN A 256 -36.87 18.31 -5.75
C ASN A 256 -35.35 18.52 -5.63
N ILE A 257 -34.57 17.61 -6.21
CA ILE A 257 -33.12 17.43 -6.02
C ILE A 257 -32.28 18.70 -6.32
N ASN A 258 -32.83 19.64 -7.09
CA ASN A 258 -32.07 20.76 -7.64
C ASN A 258 -31.96 22.02 -6.73
N ASP A 259 -32.62 22.09 -5.56
CA ASP A 259 -32.53 23.30 -4.69
C ASP A 259 -31.78 23.09 -3.36
N LEU A 260 -30.93 22.06 -3.22
CA LEU A 260 -30.15 21.84 -2.00
C LEU A 260 -28.87 22.69 -1.99
N PHE A 261 -28.74 23.60 -1.02
CA PHE A 261 -27.48 24.33 -0.79
C PHE A 261 -26.55 23.48 0.08
N GLN A 262 -25.61 22.81 -0.57
CA GLN A 262 -24.62 21.95 0.08
C GLN A 262 -23.53 22.75 0.81
N ASN A 263 -22.89 22.11 1.78
CA ASN A 263 -21.65 22.60 2.41
C ASN A 263 -20.44 21.78 1.95
N GLU A 264 -19.26 22.10 2.49
CA GLU A 264 -18.00 21.44 2.15
C GLU A 264 -18.05 19.90 2.34
N TYR A 265 -18.75 19.41 3.36
CA TYR A 265 -18.90 17.97 3.64
C TYR A 265 -19.80 17.24 2.64
N SER A 266 -20.67 17.96 1.94
CA SER A 266 -21.59 17.44 0.90
C SER A 266 -22.24 16.09 1.26
N PRO A 267 -22.91 15.94 2.42
CA PRO A 267 -23.66 14.73 2.75
C PRO A 267 -24.75 14.49 1.68
N PRO A 268 -25.06 13.22 1.40
CA PRO A 268 -25.94 12.87 0.30
C PRO A 268 -27.35 13.40 0.58
N GLU A 269 -28.02 13.92 -0.44
CA GLU A 269 -29.32 14.56 -0.28
C GLU A 269 -30.35 13.62 0.34
N ILE A 270 -30.33 12.34 -0.05
CA ILE A 270 -31.27 11.35 0.45
C ILE A 270 -31.20 11.21 1.97
N VAL A 271 -30.01 11.27 2.57
CA VAL A 271 -29.81 11.29 4.02
C VAL A 271 -30.31 12.62 4.60
N MET A 272 -29.97 13.73 3.96
CA MET A 272 -30.40 15.06 4.40
C MET A 272 -31.91 15.34 4.13
N SER A 273 -32.65 14.45 3.46
CA SER A 273 -34.09 14.58 3.22
C SER A 273 -34.93 14.14 4.42
N THR A 274 -34.29 13.51 5.40
CA THR A 274 -34.91 13.00 6.61
C THR A 274 -34.19 13.51 7.85
N ALA A 275 -34.90 13.56 8.97
CA ALA A 275 -34.34 13.90 10.27
C ALA A 275 -35.10 13.20 11.39
N VAL A 276 -34.55 13.27 12.61
CA VAL A 276 -35.25 12.84 13.82
C VAL A 276 -35.49 14.03 14.74
N ALA A 277 -36.58 13.97 15.49
CA ALA A 277 -36.89 14.86 16.60
C ALA A 277 -37.41 14.03 17.78
N THR A 278 -37.39 14.59 18.99
CA THR A 278 -38.02 13.95 20.14
C THR A 278 -39.54 13.99 20.05
N VAL A 279 -40.20 12.93 20.51
CA VAL A 279 -41.67 12.86 20.64
C VAL A 279 -42.13 13.84 21.72
N ASN A 280 -41.44 13.86 22.86
CA ASN A 280 -41.60 14.91 23.86
C ASN A 280 -40.82 16.16 23.42
N ALA A 281 -41.54 17.18 22.96
CA ALA A 281 -40.94 18.39 22.39
C ALA A 281 -40.02 19.17 23.34
N SER A 282 -40.14 18.95 24.66
CA SER A 282 -39.30 19.58 25.68
C SER A 282 -38.09 18.72 26.08
N ALA A 283 -38.06 17.44 25.70
CA ALA A 283 -36.94 16.56 26.00
C ALA A 283 -35.76 16.84 25.05
N PRO A 284 -34.52 16.74 25.54
CA PRO A 284 -33.34 16.87 24.69
C PRO A 284 -33.18 15.67 23.75
N LEU A 285 -32.68 15.92 22.55
CA LEU A 285 -32.23 14.88 21.63
C LEU A 285 -30.78 14.53 21.97
N GLN A 286 -30.50 13.26 22.28
CA GLN A 286 -29.20 12.84 22.80
C GLN A 286 -28.58 11.70 22.00
N ILE A 287 -27.36 11.91 21.52
CA ILE A 287 -26.53 10.83 20.96
C ILE A 287 -25.41 10.51 21.94
N GLN A 288 -25.06 9.23 22.04
CA GLN A 288 -24.05 8.76 22.97
C GLN A 288 -23.25 7.60 22.41
N TRP A 289 -22.01 7.49 22.87
CA TRP A 289 -21.15 6.34 22.61
C TRP A 289 -20.18 6.11 23.77
N ASN A 290 -19.66 4.89 23.83
CA ASN A 290 -18.67 4.50 24.83
C ASN A 290 -17.30 4.40 24.18
N ALA A 291 -16.28 4.74 24.95
CA ALA A 291 -14.88 4.57 24.61
C ALA A 291 -14.31 3.39 25.38
N ASP A 292 -13.31 2.72 24.81
CA ASP A 292 -12.66 1.59 25.46
C ASP A 292 -11.82 2.05 26.66
N ASN A 293 -11.30 3.28 26.60
CA ASN A 293 -10.57 3.91 27.70
C ASN A 293 -10.61 5.45 27.62
N VAL A 294 -10.20 6.11 28.70
CA VAL A 294 -10.27 7.58 28.85
C VAL A 294 -9.29 8.36 27.97
N ASN A 295 -8.27 7.70 27.40
CA ASN A 295 -7.27 8.36 26.55
C ASN A 295 -7.72 8.44 25.10
N GLU A 296 -8.80 7.75 24.73
CA GLU A 296 -9.35 7.80 23.38
C GLU A 296 -9.90 9.18 23.06
N GLN A 297 -9.63 9.60 21.82
CA GLN A 297 -9.91 10.93 21.33
C GLN A 297 -10.90 10.84 20.19
N TYR A 298 -11.98 11.60 20.28
CA TYR A 298 -13.08 11.55 19.33
C TYR A 298 -13.35 12.90 18.68
N TYR A 299 -13.69 12.88 17.40
CA TYR A 299 -14.22 14.01 16.63
C TYR A 299 -15.65 13.72 16.24
N TYR A 300 -16.52 14.72 16.32
CA TYR A 300 -17.90 14.62 15.88
C TYR A 300 -18.17 15.54 14.69
N TYR A 301 -19.11 15.12 13.85
CA TYR A 301 -19.66 15.89 12.73
C TYR A 301 -21.18 15.70 12.75
N LEU A 302 -21.93 16.74 13.11
CA LEU A 302 -23.39 16.72 13.16
C LEU A 302 -23.94 17.42 11.93
N HIS A 303 -24.74 16.73 11.13
CA HIS A 303 -25.30 17.26 9.89
C HIS A 303 -26.76 17.67 10.09
N PHE A 304 -27.05 18.92 9.71
CA PHE A 304 -28.35 19.55 9.86
C PHE A 304 -28.86 20.11 8.54
N LYS A 305 -30.15 19.92 8.32
CA LYS A 305 -30.97 20.61 7.32
C LYS A 305 -32.40 20.63 7.87
N GLU A 306 -33.00 21.81 7.96
CA GLU A 306 -34.42 21.91 8.30
C GLU A 306 -35.26 21.24 7.20
N VAL A 307 -36.08 20.28 7.60
CA VAL A 307 -36.90 19.42 6.72
C VAL A 307 -38.36 19.85 6.70
N GLU A 308 -38.82 20.60 7.71
CA GLU A 308 -40.16 21.16 7.79
C GLU A 308 -40.15 22.63 7.34
N LYS A 309 -41.10 23.02 6.48
CA LYS A 309 -41.28 24.44 6.15
C LYS A 309 -42.06 25.11 7.29
N LEU A 310 -41.34 25.79 8.16
CA LEU A 310 -41.92 26.42 9.36
C LEU A 310 -42.91 27.54 9.00
N ALA A 311 -44.05 27.58 9.68
CA ALA A 311 -44.98 28.71 9.62
C ALA A 311 -44.36 29.97 10.27
N GLY A 312 -44.91 31.15 10.00
CA GLY A 312 -44.35 32.42 10.51
C GLY A 312 -44.31 32.54 12.05
N ASN A 313 -45.11 31.73 12.75
CA ASN A 313 -45.12 31.63 14.22
C ASN A 313 -44.33 30.43 14.76
N GLU A 314 -43.74 29.61 13.89
CA GLU A 314 -42.96 28.44 14.27
C GLU A 314 -41.46 28.74 14.21
N THR A 315 -40.75 28.29 15.23
CA THR A 315 -39.31 28.49 15.36
C THR A 315 -38.64 27.24 15.89
N ARG A 316 -37.53 26.85 15.26
CA ARG A 316 -36.65 25.79 15.76
C ARG A 316 -35.29 26.37 16.13
N ALA A 317 -35.03 26.43 17.43
CA ALA A 317 -33.77 26.93 17.98
C ALA A 317 -33.38 26.08 19.19
N PHE A 318 -32.15 25.57 19.22
CA PHE A 318 -31.68 24.69 20.28
C PHE A 318 -30.20 24.93 20.62
N HIS A 319 -29.80 24.54 21.82
CA HIS A 319 -28.41 24.53 22.27
C HIS A 319 -27.80 23.15 22.08
N ILE A 320 -26.56 23.11 21.63
CA ILE A 320 -25.75 21.89 21.61
C ILE A 320 -24.82 21.93 22.81
N THR A 321 -24.81 20.83 23.57
CA THR A 321 -23.98 20.65 24.76
C THR A 321 -23.31 19.28 24.71
N SER A 322 -22.15 19.16 25.33
CA SER A 322 -21.43 17.90 25.53
C SER A 322 -21.28 17.66 27.03
N ASN A 323 -21.28 16.40 27.46
CA ASN A 323 -20.92 16.06 28.84
C ASN A 323 -19.43 16.28 29.14
N ILE A 324 -18.61 16.49 28.10
CA ILE A 324 -17.20 16.85 28.20
C ILE A 324 -17.04 18.32 27.84
N THR A 325 -16.36 19.07 28.71
CA THR A 325 -16.02 20.47 28.47
C THR A 325 -15.01 20.55 27.32
N ILE A 326 -15.37 21.25 26.24
CA ILE A 326 -14.48 21.54 25.13
C ILE A 326 -14.40 23.06 24.98
N ASN A 327 -13.23 23.59 24.61
CA ASN A 327 -13.08 24.97 24.15
C ASN A 327 -13.61 25.13 22.71
N ASP A 328 -14.84 24.69 22.45
CA ASP A 328 -15.48 24.78 21.15
C ASP A 328 -16.33 26.06 21.06
N LYS A 329 -16.17 26.82 19.98
CA LYS A 329 -16.86 28.11 19.80
C LYS A 329 -18.37 27.96 19.59
N PHE A 330 -18.81 26.78 19.15
CA PHE A 330 -20.21 26.50 18.78
C PHE A 330 -21.03 25.88 19.93
N LEU A 331 -20.38 25.34 20.95
CA LEU A 331 -21.08 24.86 22.14
C LEU A 331 -21.72 26.03 22.90
N ASN A 332 -22.94 25.81 23.40
CA ASN A 332 -23.71 26.76 24.21
C ASN A 332 -24.26 28.01 23.48
N ARG A 333 -24.22 28.07 22.14
CA ARG A 333 -24.96 29.09 21.36
C ARG A 333 -26.29 28.52 20.84
N PRO A 334 -27.33 29.34 20.66
CA PRO A 334 -28.55 28.90 19.99
C PRO A 334 -28.26 28.65 18.50
N GLU A 335 -28.51 27.43 18.05
CA GLU A 335 -28.40 27.04 16.65
C GLU A 335 -29.75 27.13 15.95
N ILE A 336 -29.74 27.72 14.75
CA ILE A 336 -30.90 27.85 13.87
C ILE A 336 -30.46 27.43 12.46
N HIS A 337 -31.09 26.39 11.94
CA HIS A 337 -30.79 25.86 10.61
C HIS A 337 -31.88 26.23 9.62
N ILE A 338 -31.47 26.59 8.40
CA ILE A 338 -32.36 27.13 7.39
C ILE A 338 -32.89 26.01 6.52
N TYR A 339 -34.17 26.10 6.14
CA TYR A 339 -34.80 25.19 5.19
C TYR A 339 -33.98 25.11 3.88
N ARG A 340 -33.73 23.88 3.40
CA ARG A 340 -32.92 23.57 2.19
C ARG A 340 -31.42 23.91 2.25
N LYS A 341 -30.88 24.39 3.37
CA LYS A 341 -29.44 24.63 3.51
C LYS A 341 -28.82 23.58 4.42
N VAL A 342 -27.86 22.83 3.89
CA VAL A 342 -27.06 21.90 4.69
C VAL A 342 -26.07 22.69 5.52
N SER A 343 -25.93 22.29 6.77
CA SER A 343 -24.90 22.78 7.67
C SER A 343 -24.31 21.61 8.45
N THR A 344 -23.07 21.76 8.86
CA THR A 344 -22.38 20.75 9.65
C THR A 344 -21.65 21.45 10.78
N ILE A 345 -21.90 20.98 11.99
CA ILE A 345 -21.19 21.44 13.18
C ILE A 345 -20.21 20.32 13.54
N SER A 346 -18.93 20.67 13.65
CA SER A 346 -17.87 19.73 13.96
C SER A 346 -16.96 20.26 15.06
N SER A 347 -16.37 19.33 15.82
CA SER A 347 -15.38 19.65 16.83
C SER A 347 -14.05 20.05 16.20
N ALA A 348 -13.49 21.20 16.58
CA ALA A 348 -12.14 21.60 16.16
C ALA A 348 -11.02 20.82 16.91
N THR A 349 -11.29 20.45 18.16
CA THR A 349 -10.37 19.71 19.05
C THR A 349 -11.01 18.39 19.48
N PRO A 350 -10.23 17.33 19.76
CA PRO A 350 -10.81 16.05 20.11
C PRO A 350 -11.50 16.09 21.49
N LEU A 351 -12.59 15.35 21.61
CA LEU A 351 -13.22 14.93 22.86
C LEU A 351 -12.34 13.86 23.53
N VAL A 352 -11.87 14.09 24.76
CA VAL A 352 -10.97 13.18 25.49
C VAL A 352 -11.27 13.20 26.99
N GLY A 353 -10.89 12.15 27.71
CA GLY A 353 -10.94 12.11 29.18
C GLY A 353 -12.20 11.45 29.76
N ALA A 354 -12.97 10.70 28.97
CA ALA A 354 -14.14 9.98 29.44
C ALA A 354 -14.33 8.61 28.80
N THR A 355 -15.06 7.73 29.49
CA THR A 355 -15.45 6.40 28.97
C THR A 355 -16.82 6.42 28.30
N ARG A 356 -17.61 7.49 28.50
CA ARG A 356 -18.91 7.70 27.84
C ARG A 356 -19.02 9.15 27.42
N TYR A 357 -19.26 9.35 26.13
CA TYR A 357 -19.47 10.64 25.52
C TYR A 357 -20.94 10.81 25.18
N GLN A 358 -21.45 12.01 25.38
CA GLN A 358 -22.83 12.35 25.11
C GLN A 358 -22.93 13.77 24.55
N ILE A 359 -23.60 13.90 23.42
CA ILE A 359 -23.98 15.18 22.82
C ILE A 359 -25.49 15.34 22.99
N SER A 360 -25.90 16.46 23.57
CA SER A 360 -27.30 16.77 23.90
C SER A 360 -27.73 18.06 23.22
N LEU A 361 -28.79 17.97 22.42
CA LEU A 361 -29.44 19.08 21.74
C LEU A 361 -30.69 19.43 22.55
N SER A 362 -30.74 20.64 23.10
CA SER A 362 -31.81 21.07 24.01
C SER A 362 -32.55 22.27 23.45
N LYS A 363 -33.88 22.18 23.37
CA LYS A 363 -34.76 23.25 22.89
C LYS A 363 -34.53 24.55 23.68
N THR A 364 -34.42 25.68 23.00
CA THR A 364 -34.36 27.00 23.64
C THR A 364 -35.74 27.45 24.13
N LYS A 365 -35.79 28.37 25.09
CA LYS A 365 -37.06 28.89 25.65
C LYS A 365 -37.99 29.52 24.61
N ASN A 366 -37.42 30.14 23.58
CA ASN A 366 -38.18 30.86 22.54
C ASN A 366 -38.53 30.01 21.32
N SER A 367 -38.08 28.75 21.29
CA SER A 367 -38.39 27.84 20.20
C SER A 367 -39.78 27.23 20.39
N THR A 368 -40.55 27.05 19.32
CA THR A 368 -41.82 26.32 19.38
C THR A 368 -41.62 24.82 19.12
N LEU A 369 -40.63 24.44 18.31
CA LEU A 369 -40.39 23.06 17.88
C LEU A 369 -39.19 22.39 18.59
N PRO A 370 -39.15 21.05 18.70
CA PRO A 370 -38.00 20.34 19.28
C PRO A 370 -36.74 20.46 18.41
N PRO A 371 -35.55 20.12 18.94
CA PRO A 371 -34.34 19.97 18.13
C PRO A 371 -34.50 18.91 17.05
N ILE A 372 -33.73 19.04 15.98
CA ILE A 372 -33.64 18.04 14.89
C ILE A 372 -32.20 17.65 14.64
N LEU A 373 -32.00 16.44 14.13
CA LEU A 373 -30.72 15.98 13.61
C LEU A 373 -30.95 15.06 12.42
N ASN A 374 -30.26 15.30 11.30
CA ASN A 374 -30.41 14.47 10.10
C ASN A 374 -29.49 13.26 10.16
N ALA A 375 -28.23 13.50 10.47
CA ALA A 375 -27.18 12.51 10.41
C ALA A 375 -25.97 12.93 11.25
N PHE A 376 -25.10 11.98 11.58
CA PHE A 376 -23.83 12.30 12.24
C PHE A 376 -22.71 11.32 11.87
N GLU A 377 -21.48 11.80 12.04
CA GLU A 377 -20.26 11.00 11.95
C GLU A 377 -19.44 11.18 13.23
N ILE A 378 -18.87 10.09 13.74
CA ILE A 378 -17.91 10.06 14.84
C ILE A 378 -16.65 9.39 14.33
N TYR A 379 -15.50 10.02 14.55
CA TYR A 379 -14.19 9.48 14.23
C TYR A 379 -13.33 9.43 15.49
N MET A 380 -12.49 8.43 15.59
CA MET A 380 -11.40 8.36 16.55
C MET A 380 -10.12 8.93 15.94
N SER A 381 -9.28 9.58 16.74
CA SER A 381 -7.93 9.89 16.29
C SER A 381 -7.03 8.66 16.38
N LYS A 382 -6.14 8.52 15.40
CA LYS A 382 -5.08 7.51 15.37
C LYS A 382 -3.73 8.20 15.28
N ASP A 383 -2.82 7.73 16.11
CA ASP A 383 -1.44 8.20 16.14
C ASP A 383 -0.61 7.46 15.09
N PHE A 384 -0.33 8.13 13.97
CA PHE A 384 0.57 7.63 12.93
C PHE A 384 1.94 8.33 12.99
N SER A 385 2.42 8.65 14.20
CA SER A 385 3.70 9.35 14.41
C SER A 385 4.94 8.52 14.09
N GLN A 386 4.84 7.19 13.97
CA GLN A 386 6.01 6.39 13.61
C GLN A 386 6.41 6.68 12.17
N SER A 387 7.63 7.19 12.02
CA SER A 387 8.24 7.42 10.72
C SER A 387 8.58 6.12 10.03
N GLU A 388 8.32 6.05 8.73
CA GLU A 388 8.80 4.97 7.87
C GLU A 388 10.31 5.09 7.63
N THR A 389 10.93 3.99 7.20
CA THR A 389 12.35 3.91 6.88
C THR A 389 12.70 4.92 5.78
N GLN A 390 13.89 5.50 5.86
CA GLN A 390 14.34 6.44 4.84
C GLN A 390 14.28 5.83 3.43
N GLN A 391 13.70 6.58 2.49
CA GLN A 391 13.40 6.09 1.15
C GLN A 391 14.63 5.57 0.39
N ASP A 392 15.80 6.20 0.53
CA ASP A 392 17.04 5.73 -0.10
C ASP A 392 17.47 4.34 0.41
N ASP A 393 17.28 4.09 1.71
CA ASP A 393 17.58 2.79 2.31
C ASP A 393 16.54 1.75 1.86
N VAL A 394 15.25 2.12 1.79
CA VAL A 394 14.16 1.28 1.24
C VAL A 394 14.45 0.88 -0.21
N ASN A 395 14.84 1.84 -1.04
CA ASN A 395 15.20 1.61 -2.44
C ASN A 395 16.42 0.68 -2.55
N ALA A 396 17.46 0.94 -1.74
CA ALA A 396 18.67 0.14 -1.72
C ALA A 396 18.38 -1.31 -1.36
N ILE A 397 17.64 -1.54 -0.27
CA ILE A 397 17.35 -2.90 0.21
C ILE A 397 16.38 -3.65 -0.69
N THR A 398 15.42 -2.95 -1.31
CA THR A 398 14.53 -3.54 -2.32
C THR A 398 15.32 -3.98 -3.55
N ASN A 399 16.24 -3.15 -4.04
CA ASN A 399 17.11 -3.54 -5.16
C ASN A 399 18.01 -4.74 -4.81
N ILE A 400 18.48 -4.85 -3.56
CA ILE A 400 19.24 -6.01 -3.08
C ILE A 400 18.36 -7.26 -3.02
N LYS A 401 17.13 -7.12 -2.50
CA LYS A 401 16.12 -8.18 -2.47
C LYS A 401 15.89 -8.76 -3.85
N ASP A 402 15.68 -7.90 -4.84
CA ASP A 402 15.35 -8.30 -6.21
C ASP A 402 16.58 -8.89 -6.93
N ALA A 403 17.76 -8.28 -6.76
CA ALA A 403 19.00 -8.75 -7.39
C ALA A 403 19.39 -10.18 -6.95
N TYR A 404 19.11 -10.53 -5.69
CA TYR A 404 19.48 -11.84 -5.14
C TYR A 404 18.30 -12.78 -4.90
N VAL A 405 17.07 -12.33 -5.15
CA VAL A 405 15.83 -13.07 -4.87
C VAL A 405 15.79 -13.51 -3.39
N VAL A 406 16.04 -12.58 -2.48
CA VAL A 406 16.09 -12.86 -1.04
C VAL A 406 14.70 -13.26 -0.54
N ALA A 407 14.56 -14.51 -0.11
CA ALA A 407 13.31 -15.05 0.42
C ALA A 407 13.33 -15.07 1.96
N ARG A 408 12.93 -13.95 2.57
CA ARG A 408 12.79 -13.76 4.03
C ARG A 408 11.43 -13.09 4.35
N ASN A 409 11.22 -12.68 5.60
CA ASN A 409 10.06 -11.87 6.02
C ASN A 409 10.01 -10.44 5.42
N TRP A 410 10.73 -10.17 4.33
CA TRP A 410 10.94 -8.85 3.75
C TRP A 410 9.68 -8.33 3.04
N GLN A 411 8.71 -7.86 3.82
CA GLN A 411 7.43 -7.29 3.40
C GLN A 411 7.14 -6.00 4.16
N GLY A 412 6.59 -4.99 3.47
CA GLY A 412 6.29 -3.68 4.07
C GLY A 412 7.52 -2.80 4.27
N ASP A 413 7.49 -1.97 5.30
CA ASP A 413 8.61 -1.11 5.69
C ASP A 413 9.76 -1.93 6.32
N PRO A 414 11.03 -1.72 5.95
CA PRO A 414 12.16 -2.54 6.42
C PRO A 414 12.45 -2.46 7.92
N CYS A 415 12.33 -1.28 8.52
CA CYS A 415 12.69 -1.04 9.93
C CYS A 415 11.48 -1.05 10.87
N GLY A 416 10.28 -0.75 10.36
CA GLY A 416 9.08 -0.47 11.15
C GLY A 416 7.87 -1.33 10.76
N PRO A 417 7.05 -1.78 11.74
CA PRO A 417 7.26 -1.67 13.18
C PRO A 417 8.43 -2.53 13.66
N VAL A 418 9.06 -2.17 14.77
CA VAL A 418 10.24 -2.87 15.34
C VAL A 418 10.01 -4.38 15.49
N ASN A 419 8.82 -4.80 15.93
CA ASN A 419 8.47 -6.21 16.10
C ASN A 419 8.41 -7.01 14.78
N TYR A 420 8.34 -6.33 13.64
CA TYR A 420 8.25 -6.91 12.30
C TYR A 420 9.35 -6.39 11.37
N MET A 421 10.47 -5.94 11.94
CA MET A 421 11.66 -5.57 11.19
C MET A 421 12.11 -6.73 10.30
N TRP A 422 12.64 -6.39 9.13
CA TRP A 422 13.14 -7.38 8.19
C TRP A 422 14.31 -8.16 8.79
N GLU A 423 14.25 -9.48 8.65
CA GLU A 423 15.23 -10.41 9.16
C GLU A 423 16.60 -10.14 8.55
N GLY A 424 17.61 -10.06 9.43
CA GLY A 424 18.98 -9.69 9.09
C GLY A 424 19.21 -8.18 9.01
N LEU A 425 18.20 -7.33 9.25
CA LEU A 425 18.42 -5.90 9.40
C LEU A 425 18.55 -5.51 10.87
N ASN A 426 19.27 -4.42 11.10
CA ASN A 426 19.11 -3.59 12.29
C ASN A 426 19.05 -2.14 11.82
N CYS A 427 18.29 -1.31 12.54
CA CYS A 427 18.04 0.07 12.17
C CYS A 427 18.32 1.02 13.33
N SER A 428 18.56 2.29 13.02
CA SER A 428 18.54 3.35 14.02
C SER A 428 17.12 3.55 14.53
N ILE A 429 16.84 3.20 15.78
CA ILE A 429 15.55 3.40 16.42
C ILE A 429 15.78 4.27 17.65
N ASP A 430 15.48 5.56 17.54
CA ASP A 430 15.47 6.50 18.66
C ASP A 430 14.09 7.14 18.89
N GLY A 431 13.09 6.80 18.06
CA GLY A 431 11.71 7.24 18.17
C GLY A 431 11.43 8.66 17.67
N TYR A 432 12.48 9.42 17.31
CA TYR A 432 12.36 10.82 16.88
C TYR A 432 12.96 11.05 15.49
N SER A 433 13.89 10.20 15.06
CA SER A 433 14.51 10.28 13.74
C SER A 433 13.90 9.26 12.77
N ILE A 434 14.01 9.59 11.48
CA ILE A 434 13.65 8.68 10.39
C ILE A 434 14.53 7.42 10.50
N PRO A 435 13.97 6.21 10.61
CA PRO A 435 14.75 4.98 10.70
C PRO A 435 15.68 4.79 9.49
N ARG A 436 16.92 4.38 9.78
CA ARG A 436 17.97 4.12 8.79
C ARG A 436 18.60 2.75 9.05
N ILE A 437 18.98 2.03 8.00
CA ILE A 437 19.58 0.69 8.12
C ILE A 437 21.05 0.82 8.58
N THR A 438 21.36 0.23 9.72
CA THR A 438 22.70 0.24 10.34
C THR A 438 23.39 -1.12 10.28
N SER A 439 22.64 -2.20 10.10
CA SER A 439 23.17 -3.56 9.95
C SER A 439 22.46 -4.28 8.82
N LEU A 440 23.22 -5.03 8.02
CA LEU A 440 22.73 -5.92 6.98
C LEU A 440 23.47 -7.26 7.08
N ASP A 441 22.75 -8.29 7.50
CA ASP A 441 23.20 -9.68 7.54
C ASP A 441 22.47 -10.48 6.45
N LEU A 442 23.22 -10.82 5.40
CA LEU A 442 22.83 -11.73 4.33
C LEU A 442 23.71 -12.97 4.33
N SER A 443 24.29 -13.33 5.47
CA SER A 443 25.06 -14.56 5.61
C SER A 443 24.19 -15.77 5.27
N SER A 444 24.80 -16.82 4.71
CA SER A 444 24.14 -18.10 4.42
C SER A 444 22.83 -17.99 3.60
N SER A 445 22.70 -16.97 2.76
CA SER A 445 21.46 -16.66 2.03
C SER A 445 21.47 -17.18 0.59
N GLY A 446 22.46 -18.00 0.23
CA GLY A 446 22.58 -18.59 -1.11
C GLY A 446 22.88 -17.56 -2.19
N LEU A 447 23.41 -16.38 -1.84
CA LEU A 447 23.66 -15.29 -2.78
C LEU A 447 24.64 -15.73 -3.87
N LYS A 448 24.40 -15.30 -5.11
CA LYS A 448 25.23 -15.60 -6.29
C LYS A 448 25.52 -14.32 -7.07
N GLY A 449 26.56 -14.35 -7.92
CA GLY A 449 26.95 -13.20 -8.73
C GLY A 449 27.87 -12.24 -7.99
N HIS A 450 27.91 -10.98 -8.42
CA HIS A 450 28.77 -9.95 -7.83
C HIS A 450 28.09 -9.30 -6.61
N ILE A 451 28.89 -8.65 -5.76
CA ILE A 451 28.38 -7.80 -4.68
C ILE A 451 27.67 -6.58 -5.30
N SER A 452 26.39 -6.37 -4.94
CA SER A 452 25.52 -5.36 -5.54
C SER A 452 25.95 -3.94 -5.14
N TYR A 453 25.99 -3.03 -6.11
CA TYR A 453 26.28 -1.62 -5.89
C TYR A 453 25.26 -0.94 -4.99
N SER A 454 24.02 -1.46 -4.91
CA SER A 454 22.96 -0.91 -4.05
C SER A 454 23.36 -0.82 -2.58
N ILE A 455 24.29 -1.68 -2.12
CA ILE A 455 24.83 -1.63 -0.75
C ILE A 455 25.51 -0.28 -0.47
N SER A 456 26.13 0.36 -1.47
CA SER A 456 26.76 1.69 -1.33
C SER A 456 25.79 2.79 -0.90
N LYS A 457 24.48 2.59 -1.11
CA LYS A 457 23.43 3.56 -0.78
C LYS A 457 23.02 3.52 0.68
N LEU A 458 23.38 2.45 1.41
CA LEU A 458 23.19 2.36 2.86
C LEU A 458 24.30 3.15 3.57
N THR A 459 24.22 4.48 3.51
CA THR A 459 25.34 5.40 3.84
C THR A 459 25.77 5.38 5.30
N ILE A 460 24.90 4.94 6.20
CA ILE A 460 25.21 4.82 7.64
C ILE A 460 25.43 3.37 8.09
N LEU A 461 25.50 2.42 7.15
CA LEU A 461 25.69 1.00 7.45
C LEU A 461 26.98 0.78 8.24
N GLN A 462 26.87 0.12 9.38
CA GLN A 462 27.97 -0.17 10.31
C GLN A 462 28.38 -1.64 10.25
N TYR A 463 27.44 -2.54 9.95
CA TYR A 463 27.69 -3.97 9.89
C TYR A 463 27.19 -4.55 8.56
N LEU A 464 28.07 -5.22 7.84
CA LEU A 464 27.74 -5.94 6.62
C LEU A 464 28.30 -7.36 6.69
N ASP A 465 27.41 -8.35 6.69
CA ASP A 465 27.76 -9.76 6.62
C ASP A 465 27.20 -10.38 5.35
N LEU A 466 28.10 -10.80 4.47
CA LEU A 466 27.84 -11.49 3.22
C LEU A 466 28.46 -12.90 3.24
N SER A 467 28.85 -13.40 4.41
CA SER A 467 29.63 -14.63 4.54
C SER A 467 28.82 -15.88 4.19
N ASN A 468 29.52 -16.96 3.85
CA ASN A 468 28.91 -18.26 3.53
C ASN A 468 27.90 -18.20 2.37
N ASN A 469 28.32 -17.59 1.26
CA ASN A 469 27.53 -17.46 0.05
C ASN A 469 28.32 -17.95 -1.18
N SER A 470 27.79 -17.74 -2.38
CA SER A 470 28.43 -18.06 -3.67
C SER A 470 28.74 -16.80 -4.48
N LEU A 471 29.02 -15.68 -3.80
CA LEU A 471 29.41 -14.41 -4.44
C LEU A 471 30.77 -14.54 -5.12
N ASN A 472 30.96 -13.87 -6.25
CA ASN A 472 32.16 -13.93 -7.07
C ASN A 472 32.58 -12.53 -7.58
N GLY A 473 33.70 -12.49 -8.30
CA GLY A 473 34.33 -11.25 -8.75
C GLY A 473 35.17 -10.56 -7.67
N PRO A 474 35.67 -9.35 -7.91
CA PRO A 474 36.44 -8.58 -6.95
C PRO A 474 35.58 -7.96 -5.85
N LEU A 475 36.21 -7.59 -4.74
CA LEU A 475 35.61 -6.66 -3.79
C LEU A 475 35.41 -5.29 -4.48
N PRO A 476 34.19 -4.74 -4.54
CA PRO A 476 33.94 -3.47 -5.20
C PRO A 476 34.59 -2.28 -4.49
N ASP A 477 35.05 -1.30 -5.27
CA ASP A 477 35.71 -0.10 -4.75
C ASP A 477 34.81 0.76 -3.85
N PHE A 478 33.48 0.72 -4.03
CA PHE A 478 32.56 1.49 -3.19
C PHE A 478 32.67 1.12 -1.70
N LEU A 479 33.13 -0.09 -1.36
CA LEU A 479 33.33 -0.51 0.03
C LEU A 479 34.38 0.36 0.75
N THR A 480 35.35 0.91 0.00
CA THR A 480 36.35 1.85 0.53
C THR A 480 35.72 3.20 0.94
N GLN A 481 34.60 3.57 0.31
CA GLN A 481 33.90 4.83 0.54
C GLN A 481 32.88 4.75 1.69
N MET A 482 32.55 3.54 2.16
CA MET A 482 31.61 3.32 3.28
C MET A 482 32.29 3.62 4.63
N ARG A 483 32.40 4.91 4.97
CA ARG A 483 33.11 5.38 6.18
C ARG A 483 32.49 4.93 7.49
N SER A 484 31.17 4.72 7.52
CA SER A 484 30.43 4.27 8.71
C SER A 484 30.63 2.77 9.00
N LEU A 485 31.12 2.00 8.03
CA LEU A 485 31.23 0.55 8.12
C LEU A 485 32.30 0.14 9.12
N LYS A 486 31.94 -0.59 10.16
CA LYS A 486 32.83 -1.08 11.22
C LYS A 486 33.13 -2.56 11.10
N VAL A 487 32.24 -3.33 10.47
CA VAL A 487 32.42 -4.77 10.25
C VAL A 487 32.07 -5.10 8.80
N LEU A 488 32.97 -5.80 8.13
CA LEU A 488 32.77 -6.40 6.82
C LEU A 488 33.17 -7.87 6.87
N ASP A 489 32.18 -8.75 6.81
CA ASP A 489 32.41 -10.20 6.71
C ASP A 489 32.01 -10.71 5.32
N VAL A 490 33.00 -11.18 4.57
CA VAL A 490 32.81 -11.77 3.23
C VAL A 490 33.37 -13.18 3.15
N ARG A 491 33.62 -13.81 4.30
CA ARG A 491 34.23 -15.14 4.37
C ARG A 491 33.42 -16.18 3.62
N LYS A 492 34.05 -17.28 3.20
CA LYS A 492 33.38 -18.44 2.59
C LYS A 492 32.54 -18.04 1.37
N ASN A 493 33.21 -17.42 0.40
CA ASN A 493 32.64 -17.04 -0.90
C ASN A 493 33.60 -17.47 -2.03
N LYS A 494 33.33 -17.02 -3.26
CA LYS A 494 34.17 -17.24 -4.46
C LYS A 494 34.76 -15.91 -4.96
N LEU A 495 35.03 -14.98 -4.03
CA LEU A 495 35.61 -13.68 -4.36
C LEU A 495 37.05 -13.84 -4.83
N SER A 496 37.49 -12.89 -5.66
CA SER A 496 38.77 -12.96 -6.35
C SER A 496 39.47 -11.60 -6.40
N GLY A 497 40.73 -11.57 -6.83
CA GLY A 497 41.45 -10.31 -7.03
C GLY A 497 42.18 -9.82 -5.79
N LEU A 498 42.51 -8.53 -5.74
CA LEU A 498 43.19 -7.91 -4.60
C LEU A 498 42.18 -7.26 -3.67
N VAL A 499 42.38 -7.40 -2.37
CA VAL A 499 41.67 -6.57 -1.38
C VAL A 499 42.15 -5.12 -1.55
N PRO A 500 41.23 -4.14 -1.69
CA PRO A 500 41.58 -2.72 -1.77
C PRO A 500 42.45 -2.26 -0.59
N THR A 501 43.52 -1.51 -0.87
CA THR A 501 44.51 -1.08 0.13
C THR A 501 43.86 -0.28 1.26
N GLU A 502 42.88 0.57 0.92
CA GLU A 502 42.16 1.40 1.87
C GLU A 502 41.36 0.57 2.88
N LEU A 503 40.88 -0.63 2.52
CA LEU A 503 40.24 -1.53 3.48
C LEU A 503 41.26 -2.18 4.42
N LEU A 504 42.46 -2.46 3.93
CA LEU A 504 43.57 -3.00 4.74
C LEU A 504 44.06 -1.95 5.76
N GLU A 505 44.27 -0.71 5.32
CA GLU A 505 44.65 0.41 6.20
C GLU A 505 43.59 0.66 7.29
N ARG A 506 42.31 0.56 6.94
CA ARG A 506 41.21 0.66 7.92
C ARG A 506 41.22 -0.51 8.91
N CYS A 507 41.62 -1.69 8.47
CA CYS A 507 41.79 -2.85 9.35
C CYS A 507 42.99 -2.67 10.30
N GLU A 508 44.12 -2.17 9.79
CA GLU A 508 45.34 -1.90 10.58
C GLU A 508 45.12 -0.82 11.64
N THR A 509 44.35 0.23 11.30
CA THR A 509 43.98 1.30 12.24
C THR A 509 42.89 0.90 13.24
N GLY A 510 42.32 -0.31 13.12
CA GLY A 510 41.25 -0.82 13.99
C GLY A 510 39.86 -0.19 13.73
N SER A 511 39.73 0.64 12.69
CA SER A 511 38.46 1.30 12.33
C SER A 511 37.50 0.38 11.57
N LEU A 512 37.98 -0.75 11.04
CA LEU A 512 37.20 -1.77 10.33
C LEU A 512 37.65 -3.17 10.77
N SER A 513 36.71 -4.03 11.19
CA SER A 513 36.94 -5.47 11.29
C SER A 513 36.67 -6.11 9.92
N LEU A 514 37.74 -6.47 9.21
CA LEU A 514 37.67 -7.08 7.89
C LEU A 514 37.90 -8.60 7.99
N ARG A 515 36.94 -9.40 7.51
CA ARG A 515 37.01 -10.87 7.50
C ARG A 515 36.84 -11.40 6.08
N VAL A 516 37.90 -11.98 5.53
CA VAL A 516 37.99 -12.36 4.10
C VAL A 516 38.40 -13.82 3.86
N ASP A 517 38.62 -14.57 4.93
CA ASP A 517 39.02 -15.98 4.91
C ASP A 517 38.11 -16.87 4.04
N ASP A 518 38.61 -18.03 3.63
CA ASP A 518 37.87 -19.00 2.81
C ASP A 518 37.36 -18.43 1.47
N ASN A 519 38.09 -17.46 0.89
CA ASN A 519 37.95 -17.02 -0.49
C ASN A 519 39.22 -17.40 -1.25
N PRO A 520 39.26 -18.54 -1.97
CA PRO A 520 40.50 -19.07 -2.52
C PRO A 520 41.25 -18.04 -3.37
N ASP A 521 40.55 -17.32 -4.26
CA ASP A 521 41.12 -16.41 -5.26
C ASP A 521 41.33 -14.96 -4.79
N LEU A 522 40.99 -14.64 -3.54
CA LEU A 522 41.13 -13.31 -2.95
C LEU A 522 42.50 -13.15 -2.28
N CYS A 523 43.21 -12.06 -2.59
CA CYS A 523 44.59 -11.84 -2.17
C CYS A 523 44.73 -10.57 -1.32
N MET A 524 45.33 -10.67 -0.14
CA MET A 524 45.63 -9.53 0.76
C MET A 524 46.86 -8.73 0.34
N THR A 525 47.76 -9.30 -0.47
CA THR A 525 48.97 -8.64 -0.94
C THR A 525 49.21 -8.88 -2.42
N LYS A 526 49.92 -7.96 -3.09
CA LYS A 526 50.34 -8.13 -4.50
C LYS A 526 51.19 -9.40 -4.68
N SER A 527 52.00 -9.76 -3.67
CA SER A 527 52.82 -10.98 -3.67
C SER A 527 51.97 -12.25 -3.70
N CYS A 528 50.86 -12.29 -2.95
CA CYS A 528 49.88 -13.38 -2.98
C CYS A 528 49.29 -13.58 -4.38
N ARG A 529 48.95 -12.49 -5.08
CA ARG A 529 48.43 -12.53 -6.45
C ARG A 529 49.45 -13.07 -7.46
N MET A 530 50.71 -12.64 -7.36
CA MET A 530 51.78 -13.12 -8.26
C MET A 530 52.11 -14.60 -8.02
N LYS A 531 52.15 -15.04 -6.76
CA LYS A 531 52.29 -16.47 -6.40
C LYS A 531 51.13 -17.31 -6.94
N LYS A 532 49.92 -16.74 -6.99
CA LYS A 532 48.75 -17.46 -7.51
C LYS A 532 48.70 -17.52 -9.03
N LEU A 533 49.08 -16.44 -9.72
CA LEU A 533 49.28 -16.47 -11.17
C LEU A 533 50.34 -17.50 -11.55
N SER A 534 51.49 -17.54 -10.85
CA SER A 534 52.54 -18.54 -11.14
C SER A 534 52.07 -19.98 -10.88
N PHE A 535 51.23 -20.22 -9.87
CA PHE A 535 50.60 -21.52 -9.64
C PHE A 535 49.61 -21.93 -10.76
N LEU A 536 48.87 -20.97 -11.34
CA LEU A 536 47.99 -21.24 -12.48
C LEU A 536 48.77 -21.56 -13.77
N PHE A 537 49.88 -20.86 -14.03
CA PHE A 537 50.75 -21.15 -15.17
C PHE A 537 51.41 -22.53 -15.05
N THR A 538 51.92 -22.88 -13.86
CA THR A 538 52.51 -24.22 -13.62
C THR A 538 51.49 -25.37 -13.70
N LYS A 539 50.20 -25.13 -13.41
CA LYS A 539 49.12 -26.11 -13.65
C LYS A 539 48.82 -26.30 -15.13
N ARG A 540 48.95 -25.24 -15.94
CA ARG A 540 48.74 -25.30 -17.40
C ARG A 540 49.86 -26.08 -18.09
N ASP A 541 51.10 -25.93 -17.62
CA ASP A 541 52.26 -26.69 -18.12
C ASP A 541 52.19 -28.19 -17.73
N LYS A 542 51.61 -28.53 -16.57
CA LYS A 542 51.37 -29.93 -16.18
C LYS A 542 50.22 -30.60 -16.92
N ALA A 543 49.32 -29.84 -17.56
CA ALA A 543 48.24 -30.39 -18.40
C ALA A 543 48.69 -30.72 -19.83
N GLN A 544 49.95 -30.47 -20.18
CA GLN A 544 50.50 -30.64 -21.53
C GLN A 544 51.63 -31.69 -21.60
N SER A 545 51.68 -32.62 -20.64
CA SER A 545 52.52 -33.83 -20.71
C SER A 545 51.64 -35.08 -20.68
N GLY A 546 51.02 -35.35 -21.81
CA GLY A 546 50.24 -36.56 -22.07
C GLY A 546 50.06 -36.68 -23.57
N LYS A 547 50.81 -37.60 -24.19
CA LYS A 547 50.76 -37.90 -25.64
C LYS A 547 49.32 -37.92 -26.14
N LYS A 548 48.96 -36.96 -27.00
CA LYS A 548 47.74 -37.05 -27.82
C LYS A 548 48.13 -37.59 -29.18
N ASN A 549 47.77 -38.84 -29.44
CA ASN A 549 47.61 -39.33 -30.80
C ASN A 549 46.50 -38.51 -31.46
N LEU A 550 46.82 -37.93 -32.62
CA LEU A 550 45.91 -37.18 -33.47
C LEU A 550 44.96 -38.17 -34.16
N ILE A 551 43.79 -38.42 -33.57
CA ILE A 551 42.65 -39.00 -34.30
C ILE A 551 41.78 -37.83 -34.74
N ILE A 552 41.85 -37.52 -36.03
CA ILE A 552 40.96 -36.57 -36.70
C ILE A 552 39.55 -37.19 -36.69
N PRO A 553 38.50 -36.50 -36.22
CA PRO A 553 37.14 -37.02 -36.33
C PRO A 553 36.73 -36.93 -37.80
N ILE A 554 36.53 -38.10 -38.42
CA ILE A 554 36.02 -38.30 -39.79
C ILE A 554 34.72 -37.51 -40.07
N ALA A 555 34.01 -37.08 -39.02
CA ALA A 555 32.82 -36.23 -39.11
C ALA A 555 33.07 -34.84 -39.71
N LEU A 556 34.25 -34.23 -39.53
CA LEU A 556 34.54 -32.89 -40.07
C LEU A 556 34.83 -32.90 -41.59
N ILE A 557 35.34 -34.02 -42.11
CA ILE A 557 35.62 -34.20 -43.55
C ILE A 557 34.32 -34.45 -44.33
N ILE A 558 33.35 -35.13 -43.72
CA ILE A 558 32.03 -35.37 -44.35
C ILE A 558 31.22 -34.07 -44.47
N ILE A 559 31.30 -33.17 -43.48
CA ILE A 559 30.59 -31.88 -43.52
C ILE A 559 31.19 -30.94 -44.59
N LEU A 560 32.51 -30.96 -44.77
CA LEU A 560 33.19 -30.19 -45.82
C LEU A 560 32.86 -30.74 -47.23
N LEU A 561 32.76 -32.05 -47.40
CA LEU A 561 32.39 -32.67 -48.69
C LEU A 561 30.91 -32.44 -49.06
N PHE A 562 30.00 -32.40 -48.08
CA PHE A 562 28.59 -32.04 -48.33
C PHE A 562 28.42 -30.55 -48.69
N SER A 563 29.25 -29.66 -48.14
CA SER A 563 29.19 -28.22 -48.47
C SER A 563 29.71 -27.89 -49.87
N LEU A 564 30.69 -28.64 -50.40
CA LEU A 564 31.17 -28.46 -51.78
C LEU A 564 30.21 -29.05 -52.83
N GLY A 565 29.49 -30.13 -52.51
CA GLY A 565 28.51 -30.73 -53.43
C GLY A 565 27.28 -29.85 -53.69
N PHE A 566 26.86 -29.07 -52.69
CA PHE A 566 25.69 -28.18 -52.80
C PHE A 566 25.97 -26.93 -53.65
N CYS A 567 27.23 -26.49 -53.74
CA CYS A 567 27.63 -25.35 -54.58
C CYS A 567 27.77 -25.70 -56.08
N ILE A 568 27.86 -26.98 -56.45
CA ILE A 568 28.00 -27.41 -57.85
C ILE A 568 26.64 -27.70 -58.51
N PHE A 569 25.57 -27.96 -57.74
CA PHE A 569 24.26 -28.33 -58.29
C PHE A 569 23.24 -27.19 -58.47
N ASN A 570 23.53 -25.96 -58.03
CA ASN A 570 22.65 -24.79 -58.26
C ASN A 570 23.14 -23.83 -59.35
N GLY A 571 24.09 -24.27 -60.19
CA GLY A 571 24.67 -23.49 -61.29
C GLY A 571 24.09 -23.75 -62.68
N GLN A 572 22.99 -24.51 -62.81
CA GLN A 572 22.27 -24.69 -64.08
C GLN A 572 20.78 -24.92 -63.84
N LYS A 573 20.00 -23.83 -63.91
CA LYS A 573 18.63 -23.84 -64.46
C LYS A 573 18.18 -22.41 -64.79
N GLU A 574 18.08 -22.18 -66.10
CA GLU A 574 17.07 -21.38 -66.82
C GLU A 574 17.05 -19.85 -66.56
N THR A 575 17.49 -19.02 -67.52
CA THR A 575 16.74 -18.42 -68.66
C THR A 575 15.53 -17.60 -68.27
#